data_AF-A0A815D675-F1
#
_entry.id   AF-A0A815D675-F1
#
_cell.length_a   1.000
_cell.length_b   1.000
_cell.length_c   1.000
_cell.angle_alpha   90.00
_cell.angle_beta   90.00
_cell.angle_gamma   90.00
#
_symmetry.space_group_name_H-M   'P 1'
#
loop_
_entity.id
_entity.type
_entity.pdbx_description
1 polymer ?
#
loop_
_entity_poly.entity_id
_entity_poly.type
_entity_poly.pdbx_seq_one_letter_code
_entity_poly.pdbx_strand_id
1 'polypeptide(L)'
;MPVVIFLLDNSASMNQMTHVGTSLFDIGKGAIEQFLKIRQRDAGAARTDRYMLLTLDEPPINVKVGWKEPMTVFTNQLKSLEATGLTQMGSAIKQAFDLLNLNRHAADHDTYGCGRFPHLLEPSLIIVITDKQKLTTLAGVQNEINIPMNTGPLGSELTKEPFRWDQRLFAIVLALPATASSIIPTGAPGNATGTGIGDIPTNQFIPAAIDQPITAMCDVTGGRSYLITSQRTLLQCLESLVQKIQIGVVVNLEKVISEGDSERCAWHSCRKMIMIPRSLPKTEKTEYNWPIPEDYWPTAAMLSLPSRSAHALIKFQISSCATVTDKFPFDKYELEPSPLTQYILERRQPTTAWPVFVQGSSRLGPTDLGSPFGYLKASTNLTSVNLYVMPYNYPELSTLLNELNKSHGSNVSRTWQNRFDTYLRSIPPYYLTPLRRVLSRKQLQFVFESFDKQNPTQPTILLSPQMLGYLKKIRSQAKAELDRWPPMQEKPPPLIHLLPLRPDLLFDKTSSSSADLHEPGDDSIHNNFLLQSKLNSKQQQPLQLYLNVFDIPRSQLLDVVTKLRRHLVQNTTNYEIQDEDALHSVPIKEMSNYDEYPRANAQIAPLREIDAQPVRQHVFGNPFKVNKV
;
A
#
# COMPACT_ATOMS: atom_id res chain seq x y z
N MET A 1 6.90 8.09 5.55
CA MET A 1 5.44 8.02 5.82
C MET A 1 4.95 6.76 5.15
N PRO A 2 4.32 5.80 5.85
CA PRO A 2 3.82 4.61 5.20
C PRO A 2 2.55 4.93 4.40
N VAL A 3 2.37 4.22 3.29
CA VAL A 3 1.18 4.29 2.42
C VAL A 3 0.41 2.98 2.60
N VAL A 4 -0.88 3.08 2.91
CA VAL A 4 -1.77 1.92 3.06
C VAL A 4 -2.85 1.99 1.99
N ILE A 5 -2.87 1.00 1.10
CA ILE A 5 -3.87 0.86 0.07
C ILE A 5 -4.85 -0.25 0.50
N PHE A 6 -6.13 0.11 0.62
CA PHE A 6 -7.19 -0.88 0.76
C PHE A 6 -7.73 -1.23 -0.62
N LEU A 7 -7.63 -2.50 -0.99
CA LEU A 7 -8.26 -3.05 -2.18
C LEU A 7 -9.48 -3.85 -1.73
N LEU A 8 -10.67 -3.26 -1.87
CA LEU A 8 -11.93 -3.90 -1.49
C LEU A 8 -12.54 -4.56 -2.72
N ASP A 9 -12.79 -5.86 -2.61
CA ASP A 9 -13.58 -6.60 -3.58
C ASP A 9 -15.01 -6.07 -3.60
N ASN A 10 -15.40 -5.47 -4.73
CA ASN A 10 -16.74 -4.96 -4.99
C ASN A 10 -17.50 -5.85 -5.98
N SER A 11 -17.12 -7.12 -6.09
CA SER A 11 -17.82 -8.07 -6.94
C SER A 11 -19.18 -8.46 -6.40
N ALA A 12 -20.06 -8.90 -7.29
CA ALA A 12 -21.40 -9.34 -6.92
C ALA A 12 -21.40 -10.50 -5.89
N SER A 13 -20.35 -11.32 -5.83
CA SER A 13 -20.26 -12.45 -4.88
C SER A 13 -20.09 -12.00 -3.43
N MET A 14 -19.59 -10.78 -3.19
CA MET A 14 -19.48 -10.18 -1.86
C MET A 14 -20.84 -9.81 -1.24
N ASN A 15 -21.94 -9.89 -1.99
CA ASN A 15 -23.30 -9.70 -1.46
C ASN A 15 -23.85 -10.91 -0.68
N GLN A 16 -23.07 -11.97 -0.51
CA GLN A 16 -23.46 -13.11 0.31
C GLN A 16 -23.73 -12.70 1.76
N MET A 17 -24.83 -13.20 2.32
CA MET A 17 -25.25 -12.90 3.68
C MET A 17 -24.55 -13.80 4.69
N THR A 18 -24.09 -13.19 5.78
CA THR A 18 -23.52 -13.91 6.92
C THR A 18 -24.56 -14.23 7.98
N HIS A 19 -24.21 -15.06 8.96
CA HIS A 19 -25.06 -15.35 10.13
C HIS A 19 -25.50 -14.12 10.93
N VAL A 20 -24.80 -12.99 10.80
CA VAL A 20 -25.13 -11.72 11.47
C VAL A 20 -26.25 -10.95 10.73
N GLY A 21 -26.59 -11.37 9.51
CA GLY A 21 -27.54 -10.65 8.67
C GLY A 21 -26.93 -9.45 7.93
N THR A 22 -25.60 -9.34 7.89
CA THR A 22 -24.87 -8.37 7.05
C THR A 22 -24.18 -9.09 5.90
N SER A 23 -24.00 -8.38 4.77
CA SER A 23 -23.24 -8.91 3.63
C SER A 23 -21.74 -9.03 3.96
N LEU A 24 -21.01 -9.90 3.25
CA LEU A 24 -19.54 -9.94 3.33
C LEU A 24 -18.92 -8.59 2.96
N PHE A 25 -19.52 -7.89 2.00
CA PHE A 25 -19.11 -6.55 1.59
C PHE A 25 -19.19 -5.53 2.74
N ASP A 26 -20.28 -5.53 3.51
CA ASP A 26 -20.45 -4.65 4.66
C ASP A 26 -19.46 -4.97 5.78
N ILE A 27 -19.15 -6.26 5.96
CA ILE A 27 -18.10 -6.69 6.89
C ILE A 27 -16.73 -6.21 6.42
N GLY A 28 -16.45 -6.23 5.12
CA GLY A 28 -15.23 -5.68 4.53
C GLY A 28 -15.09 -4.17 4.78
N LYS A 29 -16.15 -3.39 4.55
CA LYS A 29 -16.18 -1.95 4.89
C LYS A 29 -15.95 -1.73 6.39
N GLY A 30 -16.64 -2.49 7.24
CA GLY A 30 -16.48 -2.44 8.70
C GLY A 30 -15.05 -2.80 9.16
N ALA A 31 -14.40 -3.75 8.49
CA ALA A 31 -13.01 -4.13 8.78
C ALA A 31 -12.04 -2.97 8.49
N ILE A 32 -12.24 -2.25 7.38
CA ILE A 32 -11.44 -1.07 7.04
C ILE A 32 -11.63 0.03 8.09
N GLU A 33 -12.87 0.33 8.48
CA GLU A 33 -13.14 1.31 9.54
C GLU A 33 -12.51 0.92 10.88
N GLN A 34 -12.62 -0.34 11.27
CA GLN A 34 -12.02 -0.86 12.49
C GLN A 34 -10.50 -0.78 12.44
N PHE A 35 -9.88 -1.12 11.31
CA PHE A 35 -8.45 -0.98 11.12
C PHE A 35 -7.99 0.47 11.34
N LEU A 36 -8.68 1.42 10.72
CA LEU A 36 -8.40 2.85 10.88
C LEU A 36 -8.53 3.28 12.35
N LYS A 37 -9.56 2.81 13.06
CA LYS A 37 -9.75 3.09 14.50
C LYS A 37 -8.64 2.50 15.37
N ILE A 38 -8.22 1.26 15.11
CA ILE A 38 -7.12 0.62 15.84
C ILE A 38 -5.83 1.39 15.60
N ARG A 39 -5.56 1.78 14.34
CA ARG A 39 -4.36 2.55 13.99
C ARG A 39 -4.34 3.93 14.63
N GLN A 40 -5.49 4.61 14.73
CA GLN A 40 -5.62 5.92 15.40
C GLN A 40 -5.26 5.90 16.90
N ARG A 41 -5.28 4.72 17.56
CA ARG A 41 -4.80 4.60 18.95
C ARG A 41 -3.30 4.93 19.08
N ASP A 42 -2.52 4.70 18.02
CA ASP A 42 -1.12 5.12 17.92
C ASP A 42 -1.03 6.54 17.33
N ALA A 43 -1.22 7.55 18.19
CA ALA A 43 -1.37 8.96 17.81
C ALA A 43 -0.16 9.56 17.06
N GLY A 44 1.04 8.98 17.20
CA GLY A 44 2.25 9.44 16.52
C GLY A 44 2.36 8.95 15.08
N ALA A 45 2.03 7.68 14.83
CA ALA A 45 2.11 7.08 13.50
C ALA A 45 0.90 7.46 12.63
N ALA A 46 -0.32 7.40 13.19
CA ALA A 46 -1.56 7.56 12.43
C ALA A 46 -1.72 8.91 11.73
N ARG A 47 -1.08 9.98 12.24
CA ARG A 47 -1.12 11.32 11.63
C ARG A 47 -0.27 11.44 10.37
N THR A 48 0.67 10.53 10.16
CA THR A 48 1.62 10.58 9.03
C THR A 48 1.29 9.59 7.93
N ASP A 49 0.39 8.64 8.20
CA ASP A 49 0.03 7.56 7.27
C ASP A 49 -0.90 8.10 6.18
N ARG A 50 -0.69 7.63 4.94
CA ARG A 50 -1.55 7.95 3.79
C ARG A 50 -2.42 6.75 3.47
N TYR A 51 -3.71 6.97 3.23
CA TYR A 51 -4.68 5.92 2.94
C TYR A 51 -5.28 6.09 1.56
N MET A 52 -5.34 5.01 0.80
CA MET A 52 -6.01 4.94 -0.50
C MET A 52 -7.04 3.83 -0.52
N LEU A 53 -8.06 4.01 -1.35
CA LEU A 53 -9.14 3.05 -1.53
C LEU A 53 -9.27 2.74 -3.01
N LEU A 54 -9.09 1.46 -3.33
CA LEU A 54 -9.26 0.91 -4.67
C LEU A 54 -10.33 -0.20 -4.65
N THR A 55 -11.02 -0.35 -5.77
CA THR A 55 -11.96 -1.44 -6.04
C THR A 55 -11.44 -2.35 -7.16
N LEU A 56 -12.16 -3.42 -7.48
CA LEU A 56 -11.85 -4.34 -8.59
C LEU A 56 -12.48 -3.90 -9.93
N ASP A 57 -12.93 -2.65 -10.02
CA ASP A 57 -13.43 -2.07 -11.27
C ASP A 57 -12.32 -1.94 -12.32
N GLU A 58 -12.70 -1.66 -13.56
CA GLU A 58 -11.73 -1.40 -14.62
C GLU A 58 -11.03 -0.03 -14.41
N PRO A 59 -9.70 0.04 -14.58
CA PRO A 59 -8.97 1.32 -14.54
C PRO A 59 -9.47 2.30 -15.61
N PRO A 60 -9.61 3.61 -15.32
CA PRO A 60 -9.15 4.31 -14.10
C PRO A 60 -10.19 4.39 -12.97
N ILE A 61 -11.40 3.86 -13.16
CA ILE A 61 -12.53 3.99 -12.21
C ILE A 61 -12.28 3.23 -10.90
N ASN A 62 -11.32 2.29 -10.93
CA ASN A 62 -10.92 1.48 -9.80
C ASN A 62 -10.33 2.28 -8.64
N VAL A 63 -9.77 3.47 -8.87
CA VAL A 63 -9.22 4.32 -7.81
C VAL A 63 -10.31 5.23 -7.25
N LYS A 64 -10.81 4.92 -6.06
CA LYS A 64 -11.85 5.73 -5.40
C LYS A 64 -11.27 6.88 -4.60
N VAL A 65 -10.11 6.66 -3.99
CA VAL A 65 -9.39 7.66 -3.18
C VAL A 65 -7.91 7.62 -3.56
N GLY A 66 -7.40 8.75 -4.05
CA GLY A 66 -6.03 8.90 -4.55
C GLY A 66 -5.05 9.49 -3.53
N TRP A 67 -3.96 10.08 -4.04
CA TRP A 67 -2.79 10.52 -3.26
C TRP A 67 -3.00 11.76 -2.37
N LYS A 68 -3.86 12.69 -2.78
CA LYS A 68 -3.99 14.03 -2.18
C LYS A 68 -5.30 14.21 -1.40
N GLU A 69 -6.05 13.13 -1.18
CA GLU A 69 -7.39 13.18 -0.60
C GLU A 69 -7.39 13.12 0.94
N PRO A 70 -8.23 13.91 1.63
CA PRO A 70 -8.36 13.84 3.08
C PRO A 70 -9.15 12.61 3.53
N MET A 71 -9.01 12.25 4.80
CA MET A 71 -9.72 11.12 5.42
C MET A 71 -11.26 11.24 5.35
N THR A 72 -11.80 12.45 5.24
CA THR A 72 -13.23 12.69 5.06
C THR A 72 -13.74 12.15 3.73
N VAL A 73 -13.02 12.43 2.64
CA VAL A 73 -13.30 11.88 1.30
C VAL A 73 -13.19 10.35 1.34
N PHE A 74 -12.16 9.82 2.01
CA PHE A 74 -12.01 8.37 2.17
C PHE A 74 -13.22 7.72 2.82
N THR A 75 -13.70 8.28 3.94
CA THR A 75 -14.83 7.72 4.69
C THR A 75 -16.14 7.83 3.90
N ASN A 76 -16.35 8.94 3.19
CA ASN A 76 -17.53 9.13 2.36
C ASN A 76 -17.55 8.16 1.18
N GLN A 77 -16.41 8.02 0.48
CA GLN A 77 -16.28 7.09 -0.64
C GLN A 77 -16.44 5.64 -0.19
N LEU A 78 -15.88 5.25 0.96
CA LEU A 78 -16.05 3.90 1.52
C LEU A 78 -17.53 3.57 1.79
N LYS A 79 -18.31 4.55 2.27
CA LYS A 79 -19.75 4.39 2.52
C LYS A 79 -20.58 4.30 1.25
N SER A 80 -20.18 5.00 0.18
CA SER A 80 -20.90 5.01 -1.10
C SER A 80 -20.55 3.83 -2.02
N LEU A 81 -19.62 2.94 -1.63
CA LEU A 81 -19.31 1.79 -2.46
C LEU A 81 -20.45 0.78 -2.51
N GLU A 82 -20.63 0.19 -3.69
CA GLU A 82 -21.61 -0.87 -3.97
C GLU A 82 -20.91 -2.07 -4.62
N ALA A 83 -21.39 -3.27 -4.31
CA ALA A 83 -20.83 -4.53 -4.79
C ALA A 83 -21.57 -5.01 -6.05
N THR A 84 -21.17 -4.53 -7.22
CA THR A 84 -21.80 -4.82 -8.53
C THR A 84 -20.84 -5.38 -9.59
N GLY A 85 -19.54 -5.39 -9.30
CA GLY A 85 -18.49 -5.70 -10.27
C GLY A 85 -18.22 -7.19 -10.48
N LEU A 86 -17.15 -7.45 -11.25
CA LEU A 86 -16.53 -8.77 -11.41
C LEU A 86 -15.24 -8.84 -10.58
N THR A 87 -14.70 -10.03 -10.34
CA THR A 87 -13.46 -10.20 -9.56
C THR A 87 -12.21 -10.08 -10.43
N GLN A 88 -11.98 -8.89 -11.02
CA GLN A 88 -10.78 -8.58 -11.80
C GLN A 88 -9.57 -8.25 -10.91
N MET A 89 -9.14 -9.23 -10.10
CA MET A 89 -8.09 -9.06 -9.10
C MET A 89 -6.73 -8.65 -9.71
N GLY A 90 -6.36 -9.26 -10.84
CA GLY A 90 -5.04 -9.04 -11.47
C GLY A 90 -4.83 -7.61 -11.98
N SER A 91 -5.82 -7.03 -12.67
CA SER A 91 -5.76 -5.64 -13.17
C SER A 91 -5.77 -4.62 -12.04
N ALA A 92 -6.59 -4.85 -11.01
CA ALA A 92 -6.69 -3.95 -9.88
C ALA A 92 -5.41 -3.92 -9.03
N ILE A 93 -4.79 -5.08 -8.78
CA ILE A 93 -3.50 -5.19 -8.08
C ILE A 93 -2.38 -4.56 -8.92
N LYS A 94 -2.38 -4.77 -10.24
CA LYS A 94 -1.43 -4.11 -11.15
C LYS A 94 -1.51 -2.59 -10.99
N GLN A 95 -2.72 -2.04 -11.05
CA GLN A 95 -2.92 -0.60 -10.94
C GLN A 95 -2.48 -0.07 -9.56
N ALA A 96 -2.72 -0.82 -8.49
CA ALA A 96 -2.23 -0.48 -7.16
C ALA A 96 -0.68 -0.38 -7.13
N PHE A 97 0.01 -1.36 -7.73
CA PHE A 97 1.47 -1.32 -7.85
C PHE A 97 1.96 -0.17 -8.74
N ASP A 98 1.31 0.06 -9.88
CA ASP A 98 1.68 1.15 -10.80
C ASP A 98 1.56 2.52 -10.13
N LEU A 99 0.51 2.76 -9.33
CA LEU A 99 0.36 3.99 -8.57
C LEU A 99 1.51 4.17 -7.56
N LEU A 100 1.81 3.13 -6.77
CA LEU A 100 2.91 3.18 -5.80
C LEU A 100 4.26 3.43 -6.50
N ASN A 101 4.49 2.75 -7.62
CA ASN A 101 5.70 2.90 -8.41
C ASN A 101 5.80 4.30 -9.02
N LEU A 102 4.69 4.90 -9.45
CA LEU A 102 4.66 6.27 -9.97
C LEU A 102 5.21 7.26 -8.93
N ASN A 103 4.74 7.17 -7.68
CA ASN A 103 5.23 8.03 -6.62
C ASN A 103 6.71 7.75 -6.28
N ARG A 104 7.10 6.47 -6.30
CA ARG A 104 8.49 6.03 -6.08
C ARG A 104 9.45 6.61 -7.13
N HIS A 105 9.05 6.64 -8.39
CA HIS A 105 9.81 7.26 -9.48
C HIS A 105 9.85 8.79 -9.37
N ALA A 106 8.76 9.45 -8.96
CA ALA A 106 8.74 10.89 -8.74
C ALA A 106 9.69 11.32 -7.60
N ALA A 107 9.76 10.53 -6.54
CA ALA A 107 10.60 10.74 -5.36
C ALA A 107 12.07 10.28 -5.54
N ASP A 108 12.39 9.56 -6.63
CA ASP A 108 13.74 9.08 -6.95
C ASP A 108 14.30 8.07 -5.93
N HIS A 109 13.42 7.20 -5.40
CA HIS A 109 13.82 6.16 -4.44
C HIS A 109 14.55 4.98 -5.09
N ASP A 110 14.41 4.79 -6.41
CA ASP A 110 15.08 3.71 -7.14
C ASP A 110 16.34 4.21 -7.85
N THR A 111 17.49 4.01 -7.20
CA THR A 111 18.80 4.48 -7.68
C THR A 111 19.42 3.52 -8.71
N TYR A 112 18.80 3.36 -9.88
CA TYR A 112 19.29 2.49 -10.96
C TYR A 112 20.77 2.73 -11.31
N GLY A 113 21.59 1.69 -11.23
CA GLY A 113 23.04 1.72 -11.51
C GLY A 113 23.93 2.28 -10.39
N CYS A 114 23.36 2.71 -9.26
CA CYS A 114 24.08 3.33 -8.14
C CYS A 114 23.98 2.55 -6.82
N GLY A 115 23.75 1.23 -6.89
CA GLY A 115 23.45 0.41 -5.71
C GLY A 115 22.03 0.61 -5.20
N ARG A 116 21.62 -0.20 -4.22
CA ARG A 116 20.29 -0.13 -3.58
C ARG A 116 20.42 0.39 -2.16
N PHE A 117 19.84 1.54 -1.86
CA PHE A 117 19.92 2.13 -0.52
C PHE A 117 18.67 1.78 0.31
N PRO A 118 18.78 0.98 1.39
CA PRO A 118 17.61 0.56 2.17
C PRO A 118 16.83 1.73 2.75
N HIS A 119 17.51 2.83 3.12
CA HIS A 119 16.88 4.01 3.71
C HIS A 119 16.01 4.82 2.73
N LEU A 120 16.19 4.66 1.42
CA LEU A 120 15.36 5.30 0.40
C LEU A 120 14.11 4.45 0.15
N LEU A 121 13.16 4.54 1.08
CA LEU A 121 11.96 3.74 1.06
C LEU A 121 10.68 4.56 1.25
N GLU A 122 9.61 4.02 0.68
CA GLU A 122 8.24 4.40 0.94
C GLU A 122 7.48 3.15 1.37
N PRO A 123 7.36 2.89 2.69
CA PRO A 123 6.82 1.64 3.18
C PRO A 123 5.36 1.56 2.77
N SER A 124 5.02 0.55 1.95
CA SER A 124 3.70 0.47 1.32
C SER A 124 3.03 -0.85 1.63
N LEU A 125 1.77 -0.78 2.03
CA LEU A 125 0.97 -1.93 2.43
C LEU A 125 -0.29 -1.99 1.58
N ILE A 126 -0.49 -3.09 0.86
CA ILE A 126 -1.72 -3.35 0.13
C ILE A 126 -2.51 -4.39 0.93
N ILE A 127 -3.71 -4.04 1.35
CA ILE A 127 -4.62 -4.93 2.08
C ILE A 127 -5.78 -5.25 1.14
N VAL A 128 -5.80 -6.49 0.64
CA VAL A 128 -6.86 -7.01 -0.20
C VAL A 128 -7.91 -7.66 0.69
N ILE A 129 -9.17 -7.25 0.55
CA ILE A 129 -10.31 -7.88 1.23
C ILE A 129 -11.19 -8.50 0.15
N THR A 130 -11.34 -9.81 0.18
CA THR A 130 -12.05 -10.59 -0.86
C THR A 130 -12.76 -11.77 -0.22
N ASP A 131 -13.68 -12.39 -0.96
CA ASP A 131 -14.33 -13.62 -0.55
C ASP A 131 -13.47 -14.85 -0.87
N LYS A 132 -13.94 -16.04 -0.49
CA LYS A 132 -13.28 -17.32 -0.79
C LYS A 132 -13.64 -17.87 -2.20
N GLN A 133 -14.41 -17.13 -2.99
CA GLN A 133 -14.99 -17.67 -4.22
C GLN A 133 -13.98 -17.67 -5.38
N LYS A 134 -14.36 -18.31 -6.49
CA LYS A 134 -13.51 -18.32 -7.69
C LYS A 134 -13.52 -16.96 -8.37
N LEU A 135 -12.39 -16.64 -9.02
CA LEU A 135 -12.23 -15.38 -9.74
C LEU A 135 -13.00 -15.42 -11.06
N THR A 136 -13.66 -14.33 -11.42
CA THR A 136 -14.51 -14.18 -12.59
C THR A 136 -14.02 -12.98 -13.41
N THR A 137 -13.90 -13.23 -14.72
CA THR A 137 -13.56 -12.24 -15.73
C THR A 137 -14.64 -12.26 -16.81
N LEU A 138 -14.64 -11.27 -17.71
CA LEU A 138 -15.56 -11.26 -18.86
C LEU A 138 -15.43 -12.52 -19.73
N ALA A 139 -14.26 -13.15 -19.73
CA ALA A 139 -13.99 -14.39 -20.48
C ALA A 139 -14.42 -15.67 -19.73
N GLY A 140 -14.77 -15.59 -18.44
CA GLY A 140 -15.15 -16.73 -17.62
C GLY A 140 -14.41 -16.82 -16.27
N VAL A 141 -14.48 -17.99 -15.67
CA VAL A 141 -13.90 -18.28 -14.34
C VAL A 141 -12.42 -18.60 -14.46
N GLN A 142 -11.59 -17.92 -13.67
CA GLN A 142 -10.14 -18.15 -13.61
C GLN A 142 -9.76 -18.75 -12.25
N ASN A 143 -8.80 -19.69 -12.27
CA ASN A 143 -8.25 -20.30 -11.05
C ASN A 143 -6.94 -19.66 -10.60
N GLU A 144 -6.30 -18.88 -11.48
CA GLU A 144 -5.00 -18.24 -11.23
C GLU A 144 -5.12 -16.73 -11.42
N ILE A 145 -4.34 -15.97 -10.65
CA ILE A 145 -4.26 -14.52 -10.79
C ILE A 145 -3.07 -14.20 -11.69
N ASN A 146 -3.35 -13.76 -12.90
CA ASN A 146 -2.32 -13.26 -13.81
C ASN A 146 -2.33 -11.74 -13.86
N ILE A 147 -1.19 -11.14 -13.55
CA ILE A 147 -0.96 -9.70 -13.64
C ILE A 147 -0.53 -9.39 -15.09
N PRO A 148 -1.29 -8.60 -15.86
CA PRO A 148 -0.93 -8.31 -17.25
C PRO A 148 0.30 -7.38 -17.31
N MET A 149 1.50 -7.91 -17.58
CA MET A 149 2.75 -7.13 -17.52
C MET A 149 3.08 -6.34 -18.80
N ASN A 150 2.31 -6.51 -19.88
CA ASN A 150 2.65 -5.95 -21.21
C ASN A 150 2.40 -4.43 -21.35
N THR A 151 1.74 -3.79 -20.38
CA THR A 151 1.38 -2.36 -20.43
C THR A 151 1.79 -1.65 -19.14
N GLY A 152 3.08 -1.42 -18.93
CA GLY A 152 3.60 -0.67 -17.77
C GLY A 152 3.86 0.80 -18.08
N PRO A 153 3.89 1.68 -17.06
CA PRO A 153 4.44 3.03 -17.22
C PRO A 153 5.93 2.95 -17.62
N LEU A 154 6.44 4.02 -18.22
CA LEU A 154 7.85 4.11 -18.61
C LEU A 154 8.77 3.90 -17.39
N GLY A 155 9.79 3.05 -17.53
CA GLY A 155 10.67 2.64 -16.45
C GLY A 155 10.32 1.30 -15.80
N SER A 156 9.17 0.71 -16.15
CA SER A 156 8.78 -0.63 -15.69
C SER A 156 9.74 -1.73 -16.18
N GLU A 157 10.41 -1.54 -17.32
CA GLU A 157 11.38 -2.47 -17.87
C GLU A 157 12.66 -2.61 -17.03
N LEU A 158 12.95 -1.64 -16.16
CA LEU A 158 14.13 -1.65 -15.29
C LEU A 158 13.97 -2.63 -14.11
N THR A 159 12.81 -3.27 -13.96
CA THR A 159 12.53 -4.24 -12.88
C THR A 159 11.69 -5.40 -13.39
N LYS A 160 12.04 -6.62 -12.98
CA LYS A 160 11.41 -7.83 -13.51
C LYS A 160 9.98 -8.00 -12.98
N GLU A 161 9.76 -7.68 -11.72
CA GLU A 161 8.48 -7.83 -11.02
C GLU A 161 7.68 -6.52 -10.96
N PRO A 162 6.35 -6.56 -10.81
CA PRO A 162 5.52 -5.34 -10.78
C PRO A 162 5.60 -4.59 -9.45
N PHE A 163 6.09 -5.23 -8.40
CA PHE A 163 6.20 -4.68 -7.05
C PHE A 163 7.65 -4.31 -6.69
N ARG A 164 7.82 -3.64 -5.55
CA ARG A 164 9.12 -3.20 -5.01
C ARG A 164 9.38 -3.82 -3.65
N TRP A 165 10.64 -3.79 -3.24
CA TRP A 165 11.10 -4.37 -1.97
C TRP A 165 10.48 -3.81 -0.68
N ASP A 166 9.83 -2.66 -0.72
CA ASP A 166 9.15 -2.03 0.40
C ASP A 166 7.61 -2.09 0.27
N GLN A 167 7.10 -2.85 -0.72
CA GLN A 167 5.68 -3.04 -0.97
C GLN A 167 5.26 -4.46 -0.55
N ARG A 168 4.33 -4.57 0.40
CA ARG A 168 3.83 -5.86 0.92
C ARG A 168 2.35 -6.02 0.66
N LEU A 169 1.95 -7.21 0.22
CA LEU A 169 0.56 -7.57 -0.03
C LEU A 169 0.03 -8.48 1.09
N PHE A 170 -1.03 -8.04 1.76
CA PHE A 170 -1.78 -8.85 2.71
C PHE A 170 -3.17 -9.11 2.17
N ALA A 171 -3.66 -10.33 2.33
CA ALA A 171 -4.99 -10.71 1.90
C ALA A 171 -5.83 -11.14 3.10
N ILE A 172 -7.05 -10.61 3.19
CA ILE A 172 -8.08 -11.01 4.15
C ILE A 172 -9.17 -11.70 3.34
N VAL A 173 -9.20 -13.03 3.42
CA VAL A 173 -10.18 -13.86 2.73
C VAL A 173 -11.32 -14.13 3.69
N LEU A 174 -12.49 -13.57 3.39
CA LEU A 174 -13.69 -13.72 4.21
C LEU A 174 -14.40 -15.04 3.85
N ALA A 175 -14.45 -15.95 4.82
CA ALA A 175 -15.12 -17.24 4.75
C ALA A 175 -16.06 -17.41 5.95
N LEU A 176 -16.88 -16.39 6.20
CA LEU A 176 -17.83 -16.37 7.31
C LEU A 176 -19.05 -17.22 6.97
N PRO A 177 -19.41 -18.20 7.81
CA PRO A 177 -20.56 -19.05 7.53
C PRO A 177 -21.87 -18.28 7.69
N ALA A 178 -22.86 -18.69 6.87
CA ALA A 178 -24.23 -18.19 6.93
C ALA A 178 -25.01 -18.78 8.11
N THR A 179 -24.64 -19.97 8.58
CA THR A 179 -25.28 -20.64 9.72
C THR A 179 -24.36 -20.63 10.94
N ALA A 180 -24.91 -20.29 12.11
CA ALA A 180 -24.15 -20.25 13.37
C ALA A 180 -23.65 -21.64 13.82
N SER A 181 -24.23 -22.73 13.30
CA SER A 181 -23.94 -24.11 13.67
C SER A 181 -22.62 -24.67 13.10
N SER A 182 -21.95 -23.96 12.19
CA SER A 182 -20.64 -24.38 11.66
C SER A 182 -19.44 -23.75 12.38
N ILE A 183 -19.65 -23.05 13.50
CA ILE A 183 -18.58 -22.60 14.39
C ILE A 183 -18.13 -23.80 15.24
N ILE A 184 -17.66 -24.87 14.60
CA ILE A 184 -16.95 -25.94 15.28
C ILE A 184 -15.50 -25.47 15.41
N PRO A 185 -14.93 -25.36 16.62
CA PRO A 185 -13.51 -25.09 16.77
C PRO A 185 -12.78 -26.30 16.18
N THR A 186 -11.96 -26.06 15.16
CA THR A 186 -11.08 -27.07 14.57
C THR A 186 -10.05 -27.53 15.60
N GLY A 187 -10.43 -28.49 16.42
CA GLY A 187 -9.59 -29.50 17.04
C GLY A 187 -10.20 -30.85 16.68
N ALA A 188 -9.39 -31.79 16.20
CA ALA A 188 -9.80 -33.06 15.62
C ALA A 188 -10.88 -33.84 16.42
N PRO A 189 -11.75 -34.65 15.77
CA PRO A 189 -12.56 -35.62 16.49
C PRO A 189 -11.70 -36.84 16.83
N GLY A 190 -11.02 -36.76 17.97
CA GLY A 190 -10.34 -37.90 18.59
C GLY A 190 -10.77 -37.98 20.04
N ASN A 191 -11.69 -38.91 20.34
CA ASN A 191 -12.02 -39.48 21.66
C ASN A 191 -11.60 -38.70 22.92
N ALA A 192 -12.58 -38.19 23.67
CA ALA A 192 -12.54 -38.29 25.14
C ALA A 192 -13.89 -37.87 25.76
N THR A 193 -14.48 -38.82 26.49
CA THR A 193 -15.25 -38.57 27.70
C THR A 193 -14.44 -37.69 28.66
N GLY A 194 -14.97 -36.55 29.11
CA GLY A 194 -14.30 -35.74 30.12
C GLY A 194 -14.88 -34.34 30.28
N THR A 195 -15.67 -34.17 31.33
CA THR A 195 -16.14 -32.90 31.88
C THR A 195 -14.97 -31.97 32.26
N GLY A 196 -14.98 -30.73 31.77
CA GLY A 196 -14.04 -29.70 32.22
C GLY A 196 -14.27 -28.36 31.53
N ILE A 197 -14.95 -27.44 32.23
CA ILE A 197 -14.97 -26.01 31.90
C ILE A 197 -13.57 -25.47 32.23
N GLY A 198 -12.77 -25.11 31.22
CA GLY A 198 -11.42 -24.57 31.43
C GLY A 198 -10.81 -23.98 30.17
N ASP A 199 -10.59 -22.67 30.21
CA ASP A 199 -9.70 -21.83 29.38
C ASP A 199 -9.48 -22.21 27.90
N ILE A 200 -10.23 -21.52 27.03
CA ILE A 200 -9.96 -21.47 25.58
C ILE A 200 -8.73 -20.57 25.37
N PRO A 201 -7.63 -21.06 24.75
CA PRO A 201 -6.42 -20.27 24.57
C PRO A 201 -6.69 -19.05 23.67
N THR A 202 -6.37 -17.86 24.20
CA THR A 202 -6.57 -16.55 23.57
C THR A 202 -5.71 -16.31 22.32
N ASN A 203 -4.77 -17.21 22.01
CA ASN A 203 -3.89 -17.16 20.83
C ASN A 203 -4.22 -18.31 19.86
N GLN A 204 -5.38 -18.25 19.19
CA GLN A 204 -5.61 -19.09 18.02
C GLN A 204 -4.78 -18.56 16.85
N PHE A 205 -3.86 -19.38 16.34
CA PHE A 205 -3.11 -19.09 15.13
C PHE A 205 -4.09 -18.95 13.96
N ILE A 206 -4.18 -17.76 13.37
CA ILE A 206 -5.06 -17.52 12.21
C ILE A 206 -4.49 -18.30 11.02
N PRO A 207 -5.23 -19.24 10.41
CA PRO A 207 -4.73 -20.03 9.30
C PRO A 207 -4.48 -19.16 8.06
N ALA A 208 -3.48 -19.54 7.27
CA ALA A 208 -3.28 -18.94 5.95
C ALA A 208 -4.36 -19.46 4.97
N ALA A 209 -4.70 -18.68 3.96
CA ALA A 209 -5.65 -19.09 2.92
C ALA A 209 -4.96 -19.94 1.84
N ILE A 210 -4.42 -21.11 2.23
CA ILE A 210 -3.49 -21.92 1.43
C ILE A 210 -4.04 -22.23 0.02
N ASP A 211 -5.34 -22.46 -0.11
CA ASP A 211 -5.98 -22.84 -1.38
C ASP A 211 -6.36 -21.65 -2.29
N GLN A 212 -5.97 -20.42 -1.94
CA GLN A 212 -6.35 -19.22 -2.68
C GLN A 212 -5.20 -18.69 -3.55
N PRO A 213 -5.44 -18.31 -4.81
CA PRO A 213 -4.39 -17.86 -5.72
C PRO A 213 -3.69 -16.57 -5.25
N ILE A 214 -4.36 -15.77 -4.42
CA ILE A 214 -3.79 -14.55 -3.81
C ILE A 214 -2.62 -14.86 -2.86
N THR A 215 -2.59 -16.06 -2.25
CA THR A 215 -1.59 -16.44 -1.25
C THR A 215 -0.18 -16.47 -1.82
N ALA A 216 -0.01 -16.99 -3.04
CA ALA A 216 1.29 -17.01 -3.71
C ALA A 216 1.86 -15.60 -3.90
N MET A 217 1.01 -14.62 -4.26
CA MET A 217 1.45 -13.22 -4.41
C MET A 217 1.75 -12.55 -3.05
N CYS A 218 0.96 -12.86 -2.02
CA CYS A 218 1.25 -12.41 -0.65
C CYS A 218 2.63 -12.91 -0.20
N ASP A 219 2.94 -14.19 -0.41
CA ASP A 219 4.21 -14.78 -0.01
C ASP A 219 5.38 -14.22 -0.82
N VAL A 220 5.19 -13.99 -2.13
CA VAL A 220 6.21 -13.41 -3.01
C VAL A 220 6.58 -11.98 -2.60
N THR A 221 5.61 -11.16 -2.19
CA THR A 221 5.84 -9.78 -1.69
C THR A 221 6.29 -9.69 -0.23
N GLY A 222 6.47 -10.84 0.46
CA GLY A 222 6.82 -10.89 1.88
C GLY A 222 5.67 -10.50 2.82
N GLY A 223 4.43 -10.55 2.35
CA GLY A 223 3.20 -10.42 3.14
C GLY A 223 2.66 -11.77 3.62
N ARG A 224 1.34 -11.84 3.81
CA ARG A 224 0.63 -13.06 4.28
C ARG A 224 -0.86 -12.99 3.93
N SER A 225 -1.47 -14.13 3.60
CA SER A 225 -2.93 -14.27 3.53
C SER A 225 -3.51 -14.78 4.85
N TYR A 226 -4.72 -14.31 5.19
CA TYR A 226 -5.47 -14.69 6.38
C TYR A 226 -6.83 -15.23 5.95
N LEU A 227 -7.17 -16.43 6.41
CA LEU A 227 -8.49 -17.00 6.24
C LEU A 227 -9.34 -16.66 7.46
N ILE A 228 -10.40 -15.89 7.26
CA ILE A 228 -11.28 -15.41 8.33
C ILE A 228 -12.57 -16.22 8.34
N THR A 229 -12.77 -16.99 9.41
CA THR A 229 -13.97 -17.81 9.61
C THR A 229 -14.94 -17.23 10.64
N SER A 230 -14.48 -16.28 11.47
CA SER A 230 -15.29 -15.63 12.50
C SER A 230 -14.96 -14.15 12.66
N GLN A 231 -15.89 -13.36 13.21
CA GLN A 231 -15.67 -11.95 13.50
C GLN A 231 -14.56 -11.74 14.54
N ARG A 232 -14.38 -12.66 15.48
CA ARG A 232 -13.28 -12.61 16.46
C ARG A 232 -11.92 -12.76 15.77
N THR A 233 -11.79 -13.73 14.86
CA THR A 233 -10.55 -13.92 14.08
C THR A 233 -10.26 -12.72 13.18
N LEU A 234 -11.30 -12.04 12.68
CA LEU A 234 -11.13 -10.80 11.92
C LEU A 234 -10.49 -9.70 12.77
N LEU A 235 -11.01 -9.45 13.98
CA LEU A 235 -10.45 -8.44 14.88
C LEU A 235 -8.99 -8.73 15.25
N GLN A 236 -8.67 -9.98 15.60
CA GLN A 236 -7.30 -10.40 15.88
C GLN A 236 -6.37 -10.23 14.67
N CYS A 237 -6.88 -10.51 13.46
CA CYS A 237 -6.15 -10.28 12.22
C CYS A 237 -5.82 -8.80 12.04
N LEU A 238 -6.80 -7.90 12.23
CA LEU A 238 -6.61 -6.46 12.09
C LEU A 238 -5.59 -5.93 13.09
N GLU A 239 -5.64 -6.36 14.36
CA GLU A 239 -4.66 -5.98 15.37
C GLU A 239 -3.23 -6.44 15.00
N SER A 240 -3.07 -7.67 14.52
CA SER A 240 -1.79 -8.18 14.04
C SER A 240 -1.29 -7.42 12.80
N LEU A 241 -2.19 -7.07 11.88
CA LEU A 241 -1.85 -6.37 10.64
C LEU A 241 -1.37 -4.94 10.93
N VAL A 242 -1.95 -4.25 11.91
CA VAL A 242 -1.47 -2.92 12.35
C VAL A 242 -0.04 -2.98 12.87
N GLN A 243 0.34 -4.03 13.61
CA GLN A 243 1.71 -4.23 14.11
C GLN A 243 2.72 -4.52 12.99
N LYS A 244 2.25 -4.99 11.82
CA LYS A 244 3.07 -5.27 10.63
C LYS A 244 3.34 -4.04 9.76
N ILE A 245 2.74 -2.87 10.06
CA ILE A 245 3.12 -1.60 9.45
C ILE A 245 4.46 -1.15 10.05
N GLN A 246 5.53 -1.78 9.59
CA GLN A 246 6.91 -1.51 9.98
C GLN A 246 7.64 -0.82 8.83
N ILE A 247 8.66 -0.04 9.20
CA ILE A 247 9.52 0.64 8.24
C ILE A 247 10.68 -0.31 7.95
N GLY A 248 10.70 -0.87 6.76
CA GLY A 248 11.69 -1.86 6.39
C GLY A 248 11.57 -2.29 4.94
N VAL A 249 12.50 -3.14 4.56
CA VAL A 249 12.70 -3.59 3.19
C VAL A 249 12.79 -5.10 3.17
N VAL A 250 12.14 -5.75 2.22
CA VAL A 250 12.19 -7.20 2.04
C VAL A 250 13.42 -7.59 1.21
N VAL A 251 14.21 -8.51 1.74
CA VAL A 251 15.38 -9.09 1.08
C VAL A 251 15.22 -10.60 0.97
N ASN A 252 15.81 -11.20 -0.06
CA ASN A 252 15.89 -12.65 -0.21
C ASN A 252 17.25 -13.12 0.27
N LEU A 253 17.28 -13.94 1.31
CA LEU A 253 18.50 -14.49 1.90
C LEU A 253 18.65 -15.94 1.48
N GLU A 254 19.76 -16.27 0.83
CA GLU A 254 20.05 -17.61 0.34
C GLU A 254 21.41 -18.11 0.84
N LYS A 255 21.45 -19.37 1.28
CA LYS A 255 22.72 -20.02 1.65
C LYS A 255 23.52 -20.32 0.38
N VAL A 256 24.82 -20.02 0.40
CA VAL A 256 25.75 -20.52 -0.62
C VAL A 256 25.90 -22.02 -0.40
N ILE A 257 25.35 -22.82 -1.31
CA ILE A 257 25.44 -24.29 -1.27
C ILE A 257 26.81 -24.68 -1.79
N SER A 258 27.62 -25.34 -0.95
CA SER A 258 28.84 -26.03 -1.38
C SER A 258 28.48 -27.46 -1.84
N GLU A 259 29.31 -28.07 -2.70
CA GLU A 259 29.05 -29.36 -3.38
C GLU A 259 28.85 -30.60 -2.45
N GLY A 260 28.67 -30.43 -1.14
CA GLY A 260 28.38 -31.48 -0.16
C GLY A 260 27.06 -31.34 0.61
N ASP A 261 26.26 -30.28 0.39
CA ASP A 261 24.98 -30.07 1.10
C ASP A 261 23.79 -30.58 0.27
N SER A 262 23.34 -31.81 0.54
CA SER A 262 22.25 -32.45 -0.22
C SER A 262 20.83 -32.09 0.25
N GLU A 263 20.64 -31.42 1.39
CA GLU A 263 19.32 -31.12 1.94
C GLU A 263 18.97 -29.62 1.90
N ARG A 264 17.87 -29.26 1.24
CA ARG A 264 17.32 -27.89 1.28
C ARG A 264 16.42 -27.71 2.51
N CYS A 265 16.97 -27.13 3.57
CA CYS A 265 16.20 -26.74 4.75
C CYS A 265 15.43 -25.42 4.54
N ALA A 266 14.33 -25.23 5.26
CA ALA A 266 13.52 -24.00 5.19
C ALA A 266 14.28 -22.71 5.57
N TRP A 267 15.42 -22.82 6.28
CA TRP A 267 16.30 -21.69 6.60
C TRP A 267 17.35 -21.39 5.53
N HIS A 268 17.52 -22.27 4.51
CA HIS A 268 18.48 -22.05 3.41
C HIS A 268 18.03 -20.97 2.44
N SER A 269 16.72 -20.70 2.35
CA SER A 269 16.17 -19.62 1.54
C SER A 269 15.01 -18.98 2.29
N CYS A 270 15.12 -17.69 2.58
CA CYS A 270 14.03 -16.96 3.23
C CYS A 270 13.90 -15.53 2.71
N ARG A 271 12.66 -15.12 2.45
CA ARG A 271 12.30 -13.73 2.12
C ARG A 271 11.78 -13.04 3.37
N LYS A 272 12.53 -12.08 3.88
CA LYS A 272 12.22 -11.44 5.16
C LYS A 272 12.57 -9.96 5.16
N MET A 273 11.82 -9.21 5.96
CA MET A 273 12.07 -7.79 6.13
C MET A 273 13.33 -7.55 6.97
N ILE A 274 14.18 -6.65 6.49
CA ILE A 274 15.13 -5.92 7.31
C ILE A 274 14.47 -4.63 7.79
N MET A 275 14.30 -4.51 9.10
CA MET A 275 13.75 -3.33 9.75
C MET A 275 14.79 -2.22 9.79
N ILE A 276 14.33 -1.03 9.42
CA ILE A 276 15.15 0.17 9.46
C ILE A 276 14.77 0.95 10.72
N PRO A 277 15.73 1.18 11.65
CA PRO A 277 15.42 1.85 12.89
C PRO A 277 14.88 3.26 12.61
N ARG A 278 13.75 3.59 13.24
CA ARG A 278 13.24 4.97 13.25
C ARG A 278 14.31 5.83 13.94
N SER A 279 14.82 6.84 13.25
CA SER A 279 15.64 7.84 13.91
C SER A 279 14.77 8.52 14.98
N LEU A 280 15.09 8.25 16.25
CA LEU A 280 14.53 9.01 17.36
C LEU A 280 15.06 10.44 17.24
N PRO A 281 14.22 11.49 17.36
CA PRO A 281 14.62 12.87 17.11
C PRO A 281 15.67 13.44 18.09
N LYS A 282 16.18 12.65 19.06
CA LYS A 282 17.13 13.09 20.10
C LYS A 282 18.48 12.37 20.12
N THR A 283 18.67 11.33 19.31
CA THR A 283 19.94 10.61 19.19
C THR A 283 20.50 10.82 17.80
N GLU A 284 21.83 10.94 17.71
CA GLU A 284 22.61 11.15 16.48
C GLU A 284 21.88 10.65 15.23
N LYS A 285 21.72 11.52 14.22
CA LYS A 285 21.16 11.14 12.91
C LYS A 285 21.75 9.78 12.53
N THR A 286 20.94 8.72 12.48
CA THR A 286 21.39 7.43 11.99
C THR A 286 21.76 7.63 10.53
N GLU A 287 23.05 7.78 10.27
CA GLU A 287 23.56 8.04 8.92
C GLU A 287 23.67 6.70 8.22
N TYR A 288 22.76 6.44 7.28
CA TYR A 288 22.87 5.31 6.38
C TYR A 288 23.90 5.64 5.31
N ASN A 289 24.99 4.87 5.26
CA ASN A 289 26.13 5.17 4.41
C ASN A 289 26.26 4.20 3.25
N TRP A 290 25.89 2.94 3.42
CA TRP A 290 26.30 1.87 2.50
C TRP A 290 25.10 1.31 1.72
N PRO A 291 25.15 1.31 0.38
CA PRO A 291 24.15 0.61 -0.42
C PRO A 291 24.35 -0.91 -0.34
N ILE A 292 23.31 -1.68 -0.66
CA ILE A 292 23.45 -3.08 -1.07
C ILE A 292 23.93 -3.08 -2.53
N PRO A 293 24.97 -3.88 -2.89
CA PRO A 293 25.47 -3.93 -4.25
C PRO A 293 24.41 -4.34 -5.29
N GLU A 294 24.63 -3.93 -6.53
CA GLU A 294 23.93 -4.48 -7.69
C GLU A 294 24.35 -5.93 -7.99
N ASP A 295 23.47 -6.67 -8.67
CA ASP A 295 23.70 -8.00 -9.24
C ASP A 295 24.44 -7.96 -10.58
N TYR A 296 24.96 -6.79 -10.97
CA TYR A 296 25.79 -6.57 -12.15
C TYR A 296 26.82 -5.48 -11.88
N TRP A 297 27.88 -5.45 -12.69
CA TRP A 297 28.88 -4.39 -12.66
C TRP A 297 28.52 -3.27 -13.65
N PRO A 298 28.24 -2.03 -13.19
CA PRO A 298 27.90 -0.93 -14.09
C PRO A 298 29.13 -0.44 -14.87
N THR A 299 28.98 -0.28 -16.18
CA THR A 299 30.03 0.20 -17.08
C THR A 299 29.54 1.37 -17.93
N ALA A 300 30.43 2.34 -18.20
CA ALA A 300 30.10 3.53 -18.99
C ALA A 300 29.63 3.23 -20.44
N ALA A 301 29.97 2.06 -20.96
CA ALA A 301 29.56 1.60 -22.28
C ALA A 301 28.15 1.00 -22.33
N MET A 302 27.46 0.82 -21.18
CA MET A 302 26.11 0.26 -21.16
C MET A 302 25.08 1.26 -21.73
N LEU A 303 24.40 0.85 -22.81
CA LEU A 303 23.30 1.60 -23.43
C LEU A 303 21.95 1.33 -22.75
N SER A 304 21.78 0.14 -22.16
CA SER A 304 20.61 -0.26 -21.36
C SER A 304 21.07 -0.91 -20.06
N LEU A 305 20.29 -0.72 -18.99
CA LEU A 305 20.56 -1.34 -17.69
C LEU A 305 19.88 -2.72 -17.61
N PRO A 306 20.53 -3.72 -17.00
CA PRO A 306 19.86 -4.97 -16.67
C PRO A 306 18.67 -4.74 -15.75
N SER A 307 17.56 -5.42 -16.01
CA SER A 307 16.37 -5.36 -15.17
C SER A 307 16.68 -5.95 -13.78
N ARG A 308 16.41 -5.18 -12.73
CA ARG A 308 16.59 -5.60 -11.33
C ARG A 308 15.51 -6.58 -10.88
N SER A 309 15.85 -7.49 -9.98
CA SER A 309 14.85 -8.12 -9.13
C SER A 309 14.28 -7.12 -8.12
N ALA A 310 13.00 -7.22 -7.77
CA ALA A 310 12.38 -6.40 -6.72
C ALA A 310 13.12 -6.60 -5.39
N HIS A 311 13.24 -7.84 -4.93
CA HIS A 311 13.99 -8.20 -3.72
C HIS A 311 15.47 -8.42 -4.04
N ALA A 312 16.35 -7.78 -3.27
CA ALA A 312 17.79 -8.02 -3.39
C ALA A 312 18.11 -9.45 -2.96
N LEU A 313 18.84 -10.19 -3.79
CA LEU A 313 19.26 -11.56 -3.52
C LEU A 313 20.62 -11.52 -2.82
N ILE A 314 20.59 -11.72 -1.51
CA ILE A 314 21.76 -11.72 -0.64
C ILE A 314 22.12 -13.17 -0.33
N LYS A 315 23.33 -13.57 -0.75
CA LYS A 315 23.87 -14.88 -0.42
C LYS A 315 24.70 -14.82 0.85
N PHE A 316 24.56 -15.80 1.73
CA PHE A 316 25.36 -15.87 2.96
C PHE A 316 26.13 -17.19 3.04
N GLN A 317 27.31 -17.15 3.65
CA GLN A 317 28.18 -18.31 3.84
C GLN A 317 28.38 -18.58 5.34
N ILE A 318 28.36 -19.86 5.72
CA ILE A 318 28.54 -20.31 7.12
C ILE A 318 30.04 -20.48 7.41
N SER A 319 30.78 -19.41 7.25
CA SER A 319 32.19 -19.31 7.61
C SER A 319 32.33 -18.19 8.63
N SER A 320 33.02 -18.43 9.75
CA SER A 320 33.31 -17.37 10.71
C SER A 320 34.21 -16.31 10.06
N CYS A 321 33.71 -15.09 9.90
CA CYS A 321 34.50 -13.97 9.39
C CYS A 321 34.96 -13.07 10.54
N ALA A 322 36.12 -12.43 10.38
CA ALA A 322 36.64 -11.45 11.32
C ALA A 322 35.70 -10.24 11.38
N THR A 323 35.08 -10.01 12.54
CA THR A 323 34.28 -8.81 12.78
C THR A 323 35.18 -7.58 12.80
N VAL A 324 34.92 -6.59 11.95
CA VAL A 324 35.68 -5.33 11.96
C VAL A 324 35.36 -4.55 13.24
N THR A 325 36.43 -4.13 13.93
CA THR A 325 36.41 -3.32 15.15
C THR A 325 35.65 -1.99 15.00
N ASP A 326 34.98 -1.57 16.07
CA ASP A 326 34.06 -0.42 16.30
C ASP A 326 34.40 0.97 15.73
N LYS A 327 35.54 1.13 15.05
CA LYS A 327 36.02 2.46 14.62
C LYS A 327 35.47 2.90 13.26
N PHE A 328 34.90 2.04 12.42
CA PHE A 328 34.43 2.43 11.08
C PHE A 328 32.89 2.46 10.99
N PRO A 329 32.27 3.50 10.40
CA PRO A 329 30.81 3.59 10.31
C PRO A 329 30.18 2.41 9.55
N PHE A 330 29.14 1.82 10.15
CA PHE A 330 28.40 0.69 9.61
C PHE A 330 26.90 0.92 9.74
N ASP A 331 26.13 0.30 8.85
CA ASP A 331 24.67 0.36 8.92
C ASP A 331 24.16 -0.96 9.54
N LYS A 332 23.33 -0.86 10.58
CA LYS A 332 22.76 -2.01 11.28
C LYS A 332 21.26 -2.09 11.00
N TYR A 333 20.82 -3.23 10.45
CA TYR A 333 19.42 -3.51 10.19
C TYR A 333 18.98 -4.78 10.94
N GLU A 334 17.84 -4.73 11.60
CA GLU A 334 17.30 -5.86 12.37
C GLU A 334 16.45 -6.76 11.47
N LEU A 335 16.65 -8.07 11.51
CA LEU A 335 15.87 -9.02 10.69
C LEU A 335 14.56 -9.41 11.37
N GLU A 336 13.49 -9.45 10.58
CA GLU A 336 12.22 -10.04 11.00
C GLU A 336 12.42 -11.52 11.38
N PRO A 337 11.77 -12.00 12.46
CA PRO A 337 11.83 -13.40 12.86
C PRO A 337 11.51 -14.37 11.71
N SER A 338 12.39 -15.35 11.55
CA SER A 338 12.38 -16.33 10.47
C SER A 338 13.11 -17.62 10.85
N PRO A 339 12.94 -18.72 10.09
CA PRO A 339 13.68 -19.96 10.32
C PRO A 339 15.20 -19.75 10.34
N LEU A 340 15.73 -18.83 9.51
CA LEU A 340 17.14 -18.47 9.53
C LEU A 340 17.54 -17.78 10.83
N THR A 341 16.75 -16.83 11.31
CA THR A 341 17.05 -16.17 12.59
C THR A 341 16.98 -17.14 13.77
N GLN A 342 16.02 -18.07 13.78
CA GLN A 342 15.91 -19.11 14.78
C GLN A 342 17.16 -19.99 14.78
N TYR A 343 17.58 -20.47 13.61
CA TYR A 343 18.79 -21.28 13.45
C TYR A 343 20.06 -20.58 13.95
N ILE A 344 20.21 -19.27 13.69
CA ILE A 344 21.35 -18.49 14.17
C ILE A 344 21.31 -18.32 15.70
N LEU A 345 20.12 -18.04 16.27
CA LEU A 345 19.95 -17.82 17.71
C LEU A 345 20.12 -19.09 18.54
N GLU A 346 19.66 -20.24 18.03
CA GLU A 346 19.79 -21.56 18.68
C GLU A 346 21.24 -21.96 18.92
N ARG A 347 22.16 -21.53 18.05
CA ARG A 347 23.61 -21.78 18.20
C ARG A 347 24.22 -21.04 19.39
N ARG A 348 23.57 -20.01 19.94
CA ARG A 348 24.05 -19.20 21.08
C ARG A 348 25.49 -18.69 20.94
N GLN A 349 25.92 -18.39 19.72
CA GLN A 349 27.26 -17.87 19.41
C GLN A 349 27.17 -16.40 18.93
N PRO A 350 27.11 -15.41 19.83
CA PRO A 350 26.96 -14.00 19.44
C PRO A 350 28.22 -13.41 18.78
N THR A 351 29.38 -14.07 18.91
CA THR A 351 30.64 -13.66 18.30
C THR A 351 30.80 -14.11 16.85
N THR A 352 30.04 -15.12 16.43
CA THR A 352 30.12 -15.66 15.07
C THR A 352 29.39 -14.74 14.10
N ALA A 353 30.12 -14.26 13.08
CA ALA A 353 29.58 -13.47 11.99
C ALA A 353 29.64 -14.26 10.67
N TRP A 354 28.54 -14.25 9.92
CA TRP A 354 28.44 -14.93 8.62
C TRP A 354 28.48 -13.89 7.49
N PRO A 355 29.50 -13.91 6.62
CA PRO A 355 29.63 -12.91 5.56
C PRO A 355 28.50 -13.03 4.55
N VAL A 356 28.10 -11.88 4.01
CA VAL A 356 27.07 -11.77 2.98
C VAL A 356 27.62 -11.20 1.67
N PHE A 357 27.07 -11.67 0.57
CA PHE A 357 27.52 -11.44 -0.80
C PHE A 357 26.32 -11.17 -1.71
N VAL A 358 26.58 -10.50 -2.85
CA VAL A 358 25.61 -10.37 -3.94
C VAL A 358 26.27 -10.92 -5.19
N GLN A 359 25.69 -11.99 -5.74
CA GLN A 359 26.20 -12.61 -6.95
C GLN A 359 26.14 -11.63 -8.14
N GLY A 360 27.20 -11.59 -8.96
CA GLY A 360 27.33 -10.69 -10.10
C GLY A 360 27.79 -9.26 -9.76
N SER A 361 28.06 -8.98 -8.48
CA SER A 361 28.54 -7.67 -8.02
C SER A 361 30.01 -7.37 -8.35
N SER A 362 30.74 -8.35 -8.91
CA SER A 362 32.18 -8.27 -9.21
C SER A 362 32.45 -8.00 -10.68
N ARG A 363 33.62 -7.42 -10.97
CA ARG A 363 34.10 -7.19 -12.34
C ARG A 363 34.35 -8.49 -13.12
N LEU A 364 34.54 -9.62 -12.43
CA LEU A 364 34.88 -10.92 -13.02
C LEU A 364 33.70 -11.60 -13.74
N GLY A 365 32.49 -11.06 -13.62
CA GLY A 365 31.32 -11.48 -14.39
C GLY A 365 30.11 -11.86 -13.52
N PRO A 366 28.98 -12.22 -14.16
CA PRO A 366 27.70 -12.44 -13.48
C PRO A 366 27.64 -13.76 -12.68
N THR A 367 28.53 -14.70 -12.94
CA THR A 367 28.60 -15.99 -12.24
C THR A 367 29.38 -15.92 -10.94
N ASP A 368 30.22 -14.90 -10.76
CA ASP A 368 31.03 -14.71 -9.57
C ASP A 368 30.16 -14.31 -8.37
N LEU A 369 30.45 -14.87 -7.20
CA LEU A 369 29.77 -14.51 -5.95
C LEU A 369 30.08 -13.06 -5.55
N GLY A 370 31.24 -12.57 -5.98
CA GLY A 370 31.78 -11.26 -5.64
C GLY A 370 32.34 -11.21 -4.21
N SER A 371 32.66 -9.99 -3.77
CA SER A 371 33.29 -9.76 -2.47
C SER A 371 32.26 -9.46 -1.37
N PRO A 372 32.58 -9.74 -0.09
CA PRO A 372 31.63 -9.55 1.00
C PRO A 372 31.38 -8.07 1.25
N PHE A 373 30.11 -7.68 1.35
CA PHE A 373 29.68 -6.30 1.61
C PHE A 373 29.11 -6.12 3.03
N GLY A 374 29.08 -7.19 3.82
CA GLY A 374 28.53 -7.15 5.17
C GLY A 374 28.56 -8.52 5.83
N TYR A 375 27.87 -8.66 6.96
CA TYR A 375 27.70 -9.93 7.64
C TYR A 375 26.41 -9.98 8.47
N LEU A 376 25.92 -11.20 8.70
CA LEU A 376 24.85 -11.52 9.65
C LEU A 376 25.46 -11.84 11.01
N LYS A 377 24.92 -11.24 12.07
CA LYS A 377 25.37 -11.50 13.45
C LYS A 377 24.19 -11.41 14.42
N ALA A 378 24.14 -12.35 15.37
CA ALA A 378 23.18 -12.29 16.45
C ALA A 378 23.44 -11.10 17.38
N SER A 379 22.39 -10.48 17.89
CA SER A 379 22.51 -9.46 18.93
C SER A 379 23.14 -10.06 20.20
N THR A 380 23.84 -9.25 20.99
CA THR A 380 24.51 -9.69 22.23
C THR A 380 23.53 -10.26 23.25
N ASN A 381 22.30 -9.74 23.27
CA ASN A 381 21.18 -10.23 24.08
C ASN A 381 20.46 -11.45 23.49
N LEU A 382 20.88 -11.94 22.31
CA LEU A 382 20.27 -13.06 21.58
C LEU A 382 18.76 -12.90 21.33
N THR A 383 18.24 -11.67 21.23
CA THR A 383 16.82 -11.42 20.94
C THR A 383 16.52 -11.38 19.44
N SER A 384 17.49 -10.92 18.65
CA SER A 384 17.33 -10.75 17.21
C SER A 384 18.64 -10.93 16.47
N VAL A 385 18.54 -11.15 15.15
CA VAL A 385 19.68 -11.22 14.24
C VAL A 385 19.73 -9.93 13.45
N ASN A 386 20.93 -9.38 13.28
CA ASN A 386 21.13 -8.13 12.57
C ASN A 386 21.99 -8.35 11.32
N LEU A 387 21.63 -7.66 10.25
CA LEU A 387 22.44 -7.48 9.07
C LEU A 387 23.28 -6.22 9.26
N TYR A 388 24.61 -6.40 9.28
CA TYR A 388 25.57 -5.32 9.29
C TYR A 388 26.06 -5.07 7.86
N VAL A 389 25.71 -3.92 7.31
CA VAL A 389 26.15 -3.49 5.97
C VAL A 389 27.39 -2.60 6.11
N MET A 390 28.41 -2.97 5.34
CA MET A 390 29.76 -2.44 5.37
C MET A 390 30.16 -1.98 3.95
N PRO A 391 31.32 -1.34 3.78
CA PRO A 391 31.91 -1.15 2.46
C PRO A 391 32.06 -2.48 1.71
N TYR A 392 31.97 -2.42 0.38
CA TYR A 392 32.26 -3.56 -0.47
C TYR A 392 33.69 -4.07 -0.23
N ASN A 393 33.87 -5.37 0.00
CA ASN A 393 35.16 -5.97 0.36
C ASN A 393 35.78 -5.35 1.64
N TYR A 394 34.95 -5.21 2.70
CA TYR A 394 35.40 -4.67 3.98
C TYR A 394 36.59 -5.40 4.63
N PRO A 395 36.85 -6.72 4.44
CA PRO A 395 38.00 -7.36 5.06
C PRO A 395 39.32 -6.74 4.57
N GLU A 396 39.47 -6.52 3.26
CA GLU A 396 40.65 -5.88 2.69
C GLU A 396 40.76 -4.40 3.09
N LEU A 397 39.65 -3.67 3.11
CA LEU A 397 39.67 -2.30 3.63
C LEU A 397 40.11 -2.25 5.10
N SER A 398 39.67 -3.21 5.91
CA SER A 398 40.03 -3.27 7.34
C SER A 398 41.52 -3.53 7.54
N THR A 399 42.16 -4.35 6.71
CA THR A 399 43.61 -4.57 6.78
C THR A 399 44.37 -3.31 6.40
N LEU A 400 43.96 -2.64 5.31
CA LEU A 400 44.56 -1.38 4.86
C LEU A 400 44.41 -0.26 5.91
N LEU A 401 43.25 -0.14 6.54
CA LEU A 401 43.01 0.86 7.61
C LEU A 401 43.81 0.54 8.88
N ASN A 402 43.97 -0.73 9.23
CA ASN A 402 44.80 -1.13 10.38
C ASN A 402 46.28 -0.85 10.15
N GLU A 403 46.79 -1.08 8.94
CA GLU A 403 48.15 -0.69 8.55
C GLU A 403 48.35 0.83 8.64
N LEU A 404 47.39 1.61 8.12
CA LEU A 404 47.43 3.08 8.16
C LEU A 404 47.37 3.65 9.60
N ASN A 405 46.55 3.05 10.46
CA ASN A 405 46.46 3.45 11.87
C ASN A 405 47.78 3.16 12.62
N LYS A 406 48.48 2.08 12.27
CA LYS A 406 49.80 1.75 12.87
C LYS A 406 50.91 2.69 12.40
N SER A 407 50.82 3.23 11.18
CA SER A 407 51.82 4.13 10.60
C SER A 407 51.63 5.62 10.94
N HIS A 408 50.75 5.96 11.90
CA HIS A 408 50.51 7.33 12.39
C HIS A 408 50.34 8.40 11.29
N GLY A 409 49.57 8.09 10.23
CA GLY A 409 49.01 9.07 9.29
C GLY A 409 49.95 9.92 8.42
N SER A 410 51.26 10.00 8.71
CA SER A 410 52.14 11.00 8.09
C SER A 410 53.06 10.48 6.99
N ASN A 411 53.19 9.16 6.80
CA ASN A 411 53.98 8.59 5.69
C ASN A 411 53.26 7.35 5.14
N VAL A 412 52.30 7.57 4.24
CA VAL A 412 51.71 6.46 3.47
C VAL A 412 52.78 5.90 2.55
N SER A 413 53.18 4.64 2.77
CA SER A 413 54.10 3.95 1.87
C SER A 413 53.52 3.87 0.46
N ARG A 414 54.37 4.05 -0.57
CA ARG A 414 53.97 3.89 -1.97
C ARG A 414 53.39 2.50 -2.27
N THR A 415 53.84 1.47 -1.55
CA THR A 415 53.29 0.11 -1.63
C THR A 415 51.85 0.04 -1.11
N TRP A 416 51.55 0.71 0.01
CA TRP A 416 50.20 0.81 0.56
C TRP A 416 49.29 1.58 -0.39
N GLN A 417 49.78 2.70 -0.95
CA GLN A 417 49.00 3.52 -1.87
C GLN A 417 48.65 2.78 -3.16
N ASN A 418 49.59 2.03 -3.73
CA ASN A 418 49.30 1.16 -4.88
C ASN A 418 48.25 0.08 -4.54
N ARG A 419 48.30 -0.48 -3.33
CA ARG A 419 47.34 -1.49 -2.88
C ARG A 419 45.94 -0.89 -2.66
N PHE A 420 45.87 0.31 -2.08
CA PHE A 420 44.63 1.06 -1.93
C PHE A 420 44.04 1.48 -3.29
N ASP A 421 44.87 1.96 -4.22
CA ASP A 421 44.44 2.27 -5.59
C ASP A 421 43.92 1.02 -6.32
N THR A 422 44.53 -0.14 -6.09
CA THR A 422 44.05 -1.44 -6.62
C THR A 422 42.71 -1.81 -6.02
N TYR A 423 42.54 -1.64 -4.71
CA TYR A 423 41.27 -1.85 -4.02
C TYR A 423 40.17 -0.92 -4.58
N LEU A 424 40.45 0.38 -4.76
CA LEU A 424 39.49 1.33 -5.34
C LEU A 424 39.05 0.95 -6.76
N ARG A 425 39.92 0.30 -7.54
CA ARG A 425 39.60 -0.23 -8.88
C ARG A 425 38.80 -1.55 -8.84
N SER A 426 38.86 -2.27 -7.72
CA SER A 426 38.13 -3.54 -7.52
C SER A 426 36.69 -3.37 -7.01
N ILE A 427 36.38 -2.25 -6.35
CA ILE A 427 35.05 -1.98 -5.80
C ILE A 427 34.13 -1.33 -6.85
N PRO A 428 32.80 -1.54 -6.78
CA PRO A 428 31.89 -0.90 -7.71
C PRO A 428 31.99 0.63 -7.61
N PRO A 429 32.01 1.37 -8.73
CA PRO A 429 32.30 2.81 -8.74
C PRO A 429 31.37 3.65 -7.88
N TYR A 430 30.11 3.24 -7.76
CA TYR A 430 29.11 3.93 -6.95
C TYR A 430 29.40 3.87 -5.43
N TYR A 431 30.29 2.96 -4.97
CA TYR A 431 30.79 2.95 -3.59
C TYR A 431 31.83 4.03 -3.31
N LEU A 432 32.41 4.67 -4.33
CA LEU A 432 33.43 5.71 -4.14
C LEU A 432 32.85 6.95 -3.47
N THR A 433 31.62 7.37 -3.80
CA THR A 433 30.98 8.55 -3.19
C THR A 433 30.75 8.36 -1.68
N PRO A 434 30.09 7.27 -1.23
CA PRO A 434 29.97 7.02 0.21
C PRO A 434 31.31 6.85 0.92
N LEU A 435 32.28 6.18 0.29
CA LEU A 435 33.59 5.96 0.87
C LEU A 435 34.37 7.26 1.07
N ARG A 436 34.36 8.16 0.08
CA ARG A 436 34.93 9.52 0.20
C ARG A 436 34.29 10.29 1.35
N ARG A 437 32.96 10.25 1.47
CA ARG A 437 32.22 10.93 2.55
C ARG A 437 32.64 10.43 3.94
N VAL A 438 32.73 9.10 4.12
CA VAL A 438 33.11 8.50 5.40
C VAL A 438 34.57 8.78 5.74
N LEU A 439 35.48 8.68 4.78
CA LEU A 439 36.89 9.01 4.98
C LEU A 439 37.10 10.52 5.21
N SER A 440 36.21 11.39 4.73
CA SER A 440 36.26 12.84 4.97
C SER A 440 36.08 13.15 6.43
N ARG A 441 35.08 12.52 7.04
CA ARG A 441 34.76 12.66 8.47
C ARG A 441 35.90 12.16 9.35
N LYS A 442 36.66 11.18 8.87
CA LYS A 442 37.86 10.67 9.55
C LYS A 442 39.14 11.45 9.26
N GLN A 443 39.06 12.56 8.52
CA GLN A 443 40.21 13.40 8.12
C GLN A 443 41.23 12.66 7.24
N LEU A 444 40.81 11.61 6.53
CA LEU A 444 41.65 10.78 5.65
C LEU A 444 41.45 11.11 4.15
N GLN A 445 41.17 12.37 3.80
CA GLN A 445 40.93 12.76 2.41
C GLN A 445 42.14 12.65 1.50
N PHE A 446 43.34 12.90 2.06
CA PHE A 446 44.61 12.87 1.32
C PHE A 446 44.86 11.52 0.62
N VAL A 447 44.23 10.44 1.09
CA VAL A 447 44.36 9.09 0.52
C VAL A 447 43.86 9.02 -0.93
N PHE A 448 42.86 9.83 -1.30
CA PHE A 448 42.31 9.85 -2.66
C PHE A 448 43.14 10.68 -3.66
N GLU A 449 44.07 11.52 -3.20
CA GLU A 449 44.77 12.47 -4.08
C GLU A 449 45.53 11.78 -5.22
N SER A 450 46.19 10.64 -4.95
CA SER A 450 46.89 9.89 -5.99
C SER A 450 45.94 9.24 -6.99
N PHE A 451 44.79 8.75 -6.52
CA PHE A 451 43.76 8.18 -7.38
C PHE A 451 43.10 9.24 -8.28
N ASP A 452 42.80 10.41 -7.72
CA ASP A 452 42.16 11.53 -8.42
C ASP A 452 43.10 12.15 -9.45
N LYS A 453 44.41 12.25 -9.15
CA LYS A 453 45.45 12.68 -10.11
C LYS A 453 45.57 11.72 -11.30
N GLN A 454 45.39 10.42 -11.06
CA GLN A 454 45.43 9.40 -12.13
C GLN A 454 44.12 9.33 -12.93
N ASN A 455 42.97 9.71 -12.35
CA ASN A 455 41.65 9.63 -12.97
C ASN A 455 40.87 10.96 -12.87
N PRO A 456 41.38 12.08 -13.42
CA PRO A 456 40.77 13.41 -13.27
C PRO A 456 39.40 13.55 -13.93
N THR A 457 39.04 12.65 -14.84
CA THR A 457 37.83 12.72 -15.68
C THR A 457 36.81 11.61 -15.40
N GLN A 458 37.04 10.70 -14.45
CA GLN A 458 36.06 9.66 -14.18
C GLN A 458 34.89 10.23 -13.38
N PRO A 459 33.68 10.32 -13.97
CA PRO A 459 32.50 10.68 -13.20
C PRO A 459 32.30 9.63 -12.10
N THR A 460 31.90 10.07 -10.91
CA THR A 460 31.67 9.16 -9.77
C THR A 460 30.51 8.19 -10.01
N ILE A 461 29.73 8.44 -11.08
CA ILE A 461 28.68 7.58 -11.60
C ILE A 461 29.13 7.13 -12.99
N LEU A 462 29.43 5.84 -13.17
CA LEU A 462 29.81 5.25 -14.47
C LEU A 462 28.62 5.05 -15.44
N LEU A 463 27.53 5.82 -15.29
CA LEU A 463 26.38 5.73 -16.20
C LEU A 463 26.60 6.59 -17.43
N SER A 464 26.15 6.12 -18.59
CA SER A 464 26.19 6.90 -19.82
C SER A 464 25.29 8.14 -19.71
N PRO A 465 25.65 9.29 -20.35
CA PRO A 465 24.82 10.49 -20.32
C PRO A 465 23.40 10.27 -20.88
N GLN A 466 23.25 9.37 -21.85
CA GLN A 466 21.96 8.97 -22.42
C GLN A 466 21.08 8.28 -21.37
N MET A 467 21.64 7.35 -20.59
CA MET A 467 20.93 6.68 -19.51
C MET A 467 20.51 7.66 -18.40
N LEU A 468 21.39 8.59 -18.03
CA LEU A 468 21.05 9.64 -17.06
C LEU A 468 19.91 10.54 -17.57
N GLY A 469 19.89 10.86 -18.87
CA GLY A 469 18.78 11.57 -19.51
C GLY A 469 17.48 10.76 -19.47
N TYR A 470 17.56 9.45 -19.73
CA TYR A 470 16.43 8.54 -19.68
C TYR A 470 15.82 8.43 -18.27
N LEU A 471 16.63 8.22 -17.24
CA LEU A 471 16.18 8.17 -15.84
C LEU A 471 15.53 9.50 -15.41
N LYS A 472 16.10 10.64 -15.83
CA LYS A 472 15.48 11.96 -15.60
C LYS A 472 14.13 12.10 -16.31
N LYS A 473 13.99 11.56 -17.53
CA LYS A 473 12.72 11.57 -18.27
C LYS A 473 11.65 10.76 -17.54
N ILE A 474 11.97 9.55 -17.07
CA ILE A 474 11.06 8.72 -16.26
C ILE A 474 10.56 9.51 -15.05
N ARG A 475 11.49 10.12 -14.30
CA ARG A 475 11.15 10.91 -13.12
C ARG A 475 10.24 12.11 -13.43
N SER A 476 10.56 12.87 -14.48
CA SER A 476 9.77 14.03 -14.90
C SER A 476 8.36 13.63 -15.30
N GLN A 477 8.23 12.55 -16.07
CA GLN A 477 6.95 12.04 -16.50
C GLN A 477 6.12 11.48 -15.33
N ALA A 478 6.75 10.75 -14.41
CA ALA A 478 6.07 10.24 -13.23
C ALA A 478 5.49 11.37 -12.37
N LYS A 479 6.23 12.46 -12.21
CA LYS A 479 5.76 13.66 -11.52
C LYS A 479 4.58 14.31 -12.25
N ALA A 480 4.64 14.44 -13.57
CA ALA A 480 3.57 15.00 -14.38
C ALA A 480 2.27 14.18 -14.31
N GLU A 481 2.36 12.85 -14.37
CA GLU A 481 1.20 11.95 -14.22
C GLU A 481 0.61 12.01 -12.80
N LEU A 482 1.45 12.09 -11.77
CA LEU A 482 1.01 12.23 -10.37
C LEU A 482 0.28 13.55 -10.13
N ASP A 483 0.71 14.63 -10.79
CA ASP A 483 0.04 15.93 -10.72
C ASP A 483 -1.22 16.00 -11.58
N ARG A 484 -1.31 15.21 -12.67
CA ARG A 484 -2.50 15.12 -13.53
C ARG A 484 -3.64 14.34 -12.88
N TRP A 485 -3.38 13.52 -11.86
CA TRP A 485 -4.41 12.70 -11.22
C TRP A 485 -5.51 13.60 -10.59
N PRO A 486 -6.73 13.63 -11.14
CA PRO A 486 -7.75 14.59 -10.73
C PRO A 486 -8.43 14.18 -9.40
N PRO A 487 -9.05 15.11 -8.67
CA PRO A 487 -10.15 14.76 -7.77
C PRO A 487 -11.27 14.16 -8.62
N MET A 488 -11.70 12.94 -8.30
CA MET A 488 -12.50 12.14 -9.23
C MET A 488 -13.89 12.74 -9.47
N GLN A 489 -14.32 12.71 -10.74
CA GLN A 489 -15.60 13.20 -11.25
C GLN A 489 -16.71 12.16 -10.96
N GLU A 490 -17.87 12.61 -10.50
CA GLU A 490 -19.05 11.75 -10.34
C GLU A 490 -19.45 11.11 -11.67
N LYS A 491 -19.73 9.80 -11.65
CA LYS A 491 -20.14 9.05 -12.84
C LYS A 491 -21.50 9.60 -13.33
N PRO A 492 -21.66 10.01 -14.59
CA PRO A 492 -23.00 10.22 -15.13
C PRO A 492 -23.77 8.88 -15.15
N PRO A 493 -25.09 8.89 -14.94
CA PRO A 493 -25.89 7.66 -14.89
C PRO A 493 -25.77 6.86 -16.20
N PRO A 494 -25.75 5.52 -16.14
CA PRO A 494 -25.63 4.68 -17.33
C PRO A 494 -26.81 4.93 -18.28
N LEU A 495 -26.48 5.22 -19.53
CA LEU A 495 -27.43 5.28 -20.64
C LEU A 495 -27.58 3.87 -21.20
N ILE A 496 -28.80 3.34 -21.22
CA ILE A 496 -29.08 2.01 -21.76
C ILE A 496 -29.42 2.19 -23.25
N HIS A 497 -28.56 1.67 -24.13
CA HIS A 497 -28.89 1.49 -25.54
C HIS A 497 -29.82 0.28 -25.67
N LEU A 498 -31.03 0.49 -26.17
CA LEU A 498 -31.87 -0.62 -26.59
C LEU A 498 -31.41 -1.11 -27.96
N LEU A 499 -31.06 -2.39 -28.06
CA LEU A 499 -30.95 -3.05 -29.37
C LEU A 499 -32.35 -3.06 -30.00
N PRO A 500 -32.51 -2.67 -31.28
CA PRO A 500 -33.81 -2.70 -31.91
C PRO A 500 -34.34 -4.14 -31.93
N LEU A 501 -35.46 -4.37 -31.23
CA LEU A 501 -36.28 -5.55 -31.43
C LEU A 501 -36.73 -5.51 -32.89
N ARG A 502 -36.23 -6.44 -33.73
CA ARG A 502 -36.76 -6.64 -35.08
C ARG A 502 -38.27 -6.87 -34.94
N PRO A 503 -39.15 -6.04 -35.53
CA PRO A 503 -40.60 -6.19 -35.40
C PRO A 503 -41.17 -7.44 -36.09
N ASP A 504 -40.34 -8.20 -36.81
CA ASP A 504 -40.77 -9.28 -37.71
C ASP A 504 -41.31 -10.55 -37.02
N LEU A 505 -41.39 -10.61 -35.68
CA LEU A 505 -41.86 -11.80 -34.96
C LEU A 505 -43.16 -11.63 -34.18
N LEU A 506 -43.89 -10.51 -34.30
CA LEU A 506 -45.10 -10.29 -33.50
C LEU A 506 -46.36 -9.81 -34.21
N PHE A 507 -46.40 -9.76 -35.55
CA PHE A 507 -47.66 -9.48 -36.26
C PHE A 507 -47.82 -10.33 -37.52
N ASP A 508 -48.48 -11.48 -37.36
CA ASP A 508 -49.11 -12.20 -38.46
C ASP A 508 -50.34 -11.38 -38.89
N LYS A 509 -50.17 -10.53 -39.91
CA LYS A 509 -51.28 -9.78 -40.52
C LYS A 509 -51.75 -10.53 -41.77
N THR A 510 -52.78 -11.34 -41.57
CA THR A 510 -53.69 -11.76 -42.63
C THR A 510 -54.27 -10.54 -43.35
N SER A 511 -54.09 -10.49 -44.67
CA SER A 511 -54.97 -9.90 -45.69
C SER A 511 -55.57 -8.51 -45.45
N SER A 512 -55.09 -7.50 -46.20
CA SER A 512 -55.91 -6.76 -47.18
C SER A 512 -55.13 -5.60 -47.82
N SER A 513 -55.09 -5.65 -49.15
CA SER A 513 -54.87 -4.58 -50.13
C SER A 513 -55.12 -3.13 -49.68
N SER A 514 -54.17 -2.22 -49.97
CA SER A 514 -54.35 -1.08 -50.90
C SER A 514 -53.17 -0.10 -50.87
N ALA A 515 -52.61 0.13 -52.07
CA ALA A 515 -52.07 1.38 -52.63
C ALA A 515 -51.17 2.31 -51.80
N ASP A 516 -49.95 2.49 -52.32
CA ASP A 516 -49.23 3.76 -52.53
C ASP A 516 -49.34 4.87 -51.49
N LEU A 517 -48.21 5.18 -50.86
CA LEU A 517 -47.55 6.50 -50.93
C LEU A 517 -46.15 6.36 -50.31
N HIS A 518 -45.15 6.40 -51.18
CA HIS A 518 -43.73 6.43 -50.81
C HIS A 518 -43.36 7.89 -50.52
N GLU A 519 -43.32 8.29 -49.24
CA GLU A 519 -42.52 9.44 -48.80
C GLU A 519 -41.18 8.91 -48.27
N PRO A 520 -40.02 9.43 -48.71
CA PRO A 520 -38.73 9.09 -48.11
C PRO A 520 -38.58 9.90 -46.82
N GLY A 521 -39.33 9.52 -45.79
CA GLY A 521 -39.27 10.09 -44.45
C GLY A 521 -38.18 9.43 -43.62
N ASP A 522 -36.98 10.01 -43.64
CA ASP A 522 -35.95 9.99 -42.59
C ASP A 522 -35.97 8.78 -41.60
N ASP A 523 -35.53 7.60 -42.05
CA ASP A 523 -35.32 6.38 -41.24
C ASP A 523 -34.24 6.55 -40.13
N SER A 524 -33.69 7.75 -39.94
CA SER A 524 -32.67 8.02 -38.92
C SER A 524 -33.22 8.10 -37.49
N ILE A 525 -34.52 8.32 -37.30
CA ILE A 525 -35.12 8.48 -35.96
C ILE A 525 -35.33 7.12 -35.26
N HIS A 526 -35.47 6.02 -36.01
CA HIS A 526 -35.83 4.72 -35.41
C HIS A 526 -34.67 3.97 -34.75
N ASN A 527 -33.42 4.40 -34.94
CA ASN A 527 -32.24 3.64 -34.53
C ASN A 527 -31.48 4.18 -33.30
N ASN A 528 -31.96 5.24 -32.64
CA ASN A 528 -31.23 5.92 -31.55
C ASN A 528 -32.07 6.18 -30.29
N PHE A 529 -32.92 5.24 -29.86
CA PHE A 529 -33.59 5.35 -28.57
C PHE A 529 -32.64 4.95 -27.43
N LEU A 530 -32.16 5.94 -26.66
CA LEU A 530 -31.54 5.72 -25.35
C LEU A 530 -32.62 5.80 -24.28
N LEU A 531 -32.83 4.72 -23.54
CA LEU A 531 -33.54 4.82 -22.27
C LEU A 531 -32.55 5.27 -21.20
N GLN A 532 -32.72 6.51 -20.73
CA GLN A 532 -32.07 6.95 -19.51
C GLN A 532 -32.80 6.31 -18.34
N SER A 533 -32.17 5.32 -17.71
CA SER A 533 -32.67 4.87 -16.40
C SER A 533 -32.48 6.03 -15.42
N LYS A 534 -33.58 6.62 -14.95
CA LYS A 534 -33.58 7.36 -13.68
C LYS A 534 -33.34 6.29 -12.60
N LEU A 535 -32.10 5.84 -12.43
CA LEU A 535 -31.70 5.23 -11.17
C LEU A 535 -32.10 6.23 -10.10
N ASN A 536 -33.00 5.84 -9.18
CA ASN A 536 -33.44 6.67 -8.07
C ASN A 536 -32.22 7.38 -7.50
N SER A 537 -32.06 8.65 -7.84
CA SER A 537 -31.04 9.50 -7.28
C SER A 537 -31.43 9.64 -5.82
N LYS A 538 -30.89 8.75 -4.98
CA LYS A 538 -30.99 8.86 -3.52
C LYS A 538 -30.39 10.18 -3.00
N GLN A 539 -29.87 11.02 -3.90
CA GLN A 539 -29.36 12.37 -3.69
C GLN A 539 -30.02 13.42 -4.60
N GLN A 540 -31.21 13.19 -5.15
CA GLN A 540 -32.02 14.33 -5.56
C GLN A 540 -32.35 15.08 -4.27
N GLN A 541 -31.67 16.20 -4.05
CA GLN A 541 -32.06 17.10 -2.98
C GLN A 541 -33.55 17.39 -3.16
N PRO A 542 -34.39 17.21 -2.14
CA PRO A 542 -35.84 17.43 -2.25
C PRO A 542 -36.19 18.84 -2.74
N LEU A 543 -35.25 19.78 -2.59
CA LEU A 543 -35.25 21.13 -3.16
C LEU A 543 -35.46 21.19 -4.69
N GLN A 544 -35.02 20.18 -5.46
CA GLN A 544 -35.17 20.17 -6.93
C GLN A 544 -36.61 19.87 -7.38
N LEU A 545 -37.43 19.21 -6.54
CA LEU A 545 -38.82 18.89 -6.86
C LEU A 545 -39.69 20.14 -7.04
N TYR A 546 -39.30 21.26 -6.44
CA TYR A 546 -40.03 22.54 -6.51
C TYR A 546 -39.51 23.49 -7.59
N LEU A 547 -38.35 23.21 -8.17
CA LEU A 547 -37.73 23.99 -9.25
C LEU A 547 -38.19 23.52 -10.63
N ASN A 548 -38.42 22.21 -10.80
CA ASN A 548 -38.85 21.63 -12.07
C ASN A 548 -40.26 21.02 -11.95
N VAL A 549 -41.21 21.58 -12.71
CA VAL A 549 -42.61 21.16 -12.69
C VAL A 549 -42.78 19.69 -13.11
N PHE A 550 -41.89 19.19 -13.97
CA PHE A 550 -41.95 17.81 -14.47
C PHE A 550 -41.49 16.75 -13.47
N ASP A 551 -40.83 17.15 -12.38
CA ASP A 551 -40.40 16.23 -11.32
C ASP A 551 -41.45 16.09 -10.19
N ILE A 552 -42.57 16.84 -10.26
CA ILE A 552 -43.65 16.77 -9.28
C ILE A 552 -44.53 15.53 -9.55
N PRO A 553 -44.60 14.55 -8.63
CA PRO A 553 -45.48 13.40 -8.80
C PRO A 553 -46.95 13.82 -8.72
N ARG A 554 -47.79 13.20 -9.56
CA ARG A 554 -49.23 13.54 -9.66
C ARG A 554 -49.97 13.48 -8.32
N SER A 555 -49.55 12.61 -7.40
CA SER A 555 -50.13 12.46 -6.07
C SER A 555 -49.95 13.70 -5.19
N GLN A 556 -48.89 14.48 -5.38
CA GLN A 556 -48.54 15.62 -4.53
C GLN A 556 -48.77 16.97 -5.23
N LEU A 557 -49.27 16.96 -6.47
CA LEU A 557 -49.37 18.15 -7.31
C LEU A 557 -50.20 19.27 -6.67
N LEU A 558 -51.36 18.94 -6.10
CA LEU A 558 -52.25 19.93 -5.47
C LEU A 558 -51.56 20.60 -4.26
N ASP A 559 -50.95 19.79 -3.39
CA ASP A 559 -50.26 20.30 -2.18
C ASP A 559 -49.07 21.17 -2.55
N VAL A 560 -48.25 20.74 -3.51
CA VAL A 560 -47.10 21.50 -4.01
C VAL A 560 -47.55 22.81 -4.66
N VAL A 561 -48.61 22.79 -5.47
CA VAL A 561 -49.16 24.01 -6.11
C VAL A 561 -49.69 24.98 -5.06
N THR A 562 -50.36 24.50 -4.00
CA THR A 562 -50.81 25.40 -2.92
C THR A 562 -49.65 26.01 -2.13
N LYS A 563 -48.55 25.27 -1.93
CA LYS A 563 -47.32 25.77 -1.28
C LYS A 563 -46.62 26.81 -2.16
N LEU A 564 -46.43 26.51 -3.45
CA LEU A 564 -45.86 27.45 -4.43
C LEU A 564 -46.68 28.73 -4.55
N ARG A 565 -48.02 28.62 -4.57
CA ARG A 565 -48.92 29.78 -4.60
C ARG A 565 -48.79 30.63 -3.33
N ARG A 566 -48.72 30.01 -2.14
CA ARG A 566 -48.51 30.74 -0.88
C ARG A 566 -47.19 31.50 -0.87
N HIS A 567 -46.10 30.87 -1.33
CA HIS A 567 -44.79 31.51 -1.40
C HIS A 567 -44.73 32.64 -2.44
N LEU A 568 -45.32 32.47 -3.63
CA LEU A 568 -45.38 33.53 -4.65
C LEU A 568 -46.09 34.79 -4.13
N VAL A 569 -47.12 34.61 -3.30
CA VAL A 569 -47.90 35.72 -2.72
C VAL A 569 -47.19 36.39 -1.53
N GLN A 570 -46.31 35.68 -0.82
CA GLN A 570 -45.61 36.18 0.37
C GLN A 570 -44.37 37.03 0.07
N ASN A 571 -43.91 37.09 -1.18
CA ASN A 571 -42.85 37.98 -1.68
C ASN A 571 -41.56 38.01 -0.82
N THR A 572 -41.18 36.86 -0.25
CA THR A 572 -39.93 36.68 0.49
C THR A 572 -38.79 36.46 -0.51
N THR A 573 -37.79 37.35 -0.51
CA THR A 573 -36.64 37.32 -1.43
C THR A 573 -35.65 36.17 -1.14
N ASN A 574 -35.78 35.47 -0.01
CA ASN A 574 -34.95 34.32 0.33
C ASN A 574 -35.68 33.02 -0.04
N TYR A 575 -35.11 32.31 -1.00
CA TYR A 575 -35.60 31.05 -1.53
C TYR A 575 -35.06 29.89 -0.67
N GLU A 576 -35.67 29.62 0.48
CA GLU A 576 -35.40 28.42 1.27
C GLU A 576 -36.67 27.58 1.36
N ILE A 577 -36.93 26.76 0.34
CA ILE A 577 -37.92 25.68 0.45
C ILE A 577 -37.25 24.53 1.23
N GLN A 578 -36.92 24.77 2.48
CA GLN A 578 -36.30 23.76 3.34
C GLN A 578 -37.33 22.67 3.64
N ASP A 579 -36.95 21.42 3.36
CA ASP A 579 -37.69 20.25 3.80
C ASP A 579 -37.47 20.09 5.31
N GLU A 580 -38.54 20.01 6.10
CA GLU A 580 -38.48 19.91 7.57
C GLU A 580 -37.63 18.69 8.01
N ASP A 581 -37.73 17.58 7.27
CA ASP A 581 -36.97 16.36 7.53
C ASP A 581 -35.47 16.53 7.21
N ALA A 582 -35.12 17.36 6.21
CA ALA A 582 -33.73 17.65 5.89
C ALA A 582 -33.07 18.49 6.99
N LEU A 583 -33.81 19.40 7.64
CA LEU A 583 -33.35 20.19 8.79
C LEU A 583 -32.90 19.30 9.96
N HIS A 584 -33.62 18.20 10.19
CA HIS A 584 -33.32 17.25 11.26
C HIS A 584 -32.16 16.29 10.95
N SER A 585 -31.66 16.32 9.71
CA SER A 585 -30.54 15.49 9.26
C SER A 585 -29.18 16.21 9.26
N VAL A 586 -29.16 17.52 9.53
CA VAL A 586 -27.94 18.33 9.53
C VAL A 586 -27.14 18.09 10.83
N PRO A 587 -25.83 17.78 10.75
CA PRO A 587 -24.98 17.70 11.93
C PRO A 587 -25.00 19.00 12.71
N ILE A 588 -25.13 18.94 14.04
CA ILE A 588 -25.21 20.10 14.95
C ILE A 588 -24.11 21.15 14.71
N LYS A 589 -22.92 20.71 14.28
CA LYS A 589 -21.77 21.57 13.97
C LYS A 589 -21.97 22.47 12.74
N GLU A 590 -22.82 22.05 11.79
CA GLU A 590 -23.12 22.75 10.54
C GLU A 590 -24.41 23.60 10.64
N MET A 591 -25.19 23.45 11.72
CA MET A 591 -26.39 24.24 12.02
C MET A 591 -26.05 25.66 12.51
N SER A 592 -25.13 26.37 11.83
CA SER A 592 -24.61 27.70 12.15
C SER A 592 -25.41 28.47 13.21
N ASN A 593 -24.80 28.72 14.36
CA ASN A 593 -25.34 29.58 15.42
C ASN A 593 -26.77 29.20 15.87
N TYR A 594 -26.96 27.98 16.37
CA TYR A 594 -28.20 27.59 17.07
C TYR A 594 -28.55 28.56 18.22
N ASP A 595 -27.61 29.39 18.71
CA ASP A 595 -27.89 30.45 19.68
C ASP A 595 -28.63 31.67 19.11
N GLU A 596 -28.62 31.88 17.79
CA GLU A 596 -29.38 32.95 17.10
C GLU A 596 -30.82 32.54 16.80
N TYR A 597 -31.09 31.25 16.60
CA TYR A 597 -32.44 30.74 16.31
C TYR A 597 -33.46 31.03 17.44
N PRO A 598 -33.18 30.78 18.74
CA PRO A 598 -34.05 31.18 19.84
C PRO A 598 -34.16 32.70 19.98
N ARG A 599 -33.14 33.46 19.57
CA ARG A 599 -33.17 34.94 19.60
C ARG A 599 -34.07 35.52 18.50
N ALA A 600 -34.05 34.94 17.30
CA ALA A 600 -34.90 35.35 16.18
C ALA A 600 -36.35 34.88 16.35
N ASN A 601 -36.55 33.69 16.93
CA ASN A 601 -37.88 33.07 17.10
C ASN A 601 -38.46 33.21 18.52
N ALA A 602 -37.96 34.16 19.33
CA ALA A 602 -38.41 34.42 20.70
C ALA A 602 -39.92 34.78 20.83
N GLN A 603 -40.62 35.02 19.72
CA GLN A 603 -42.06 35.30 19.68
C GLN A 603 -42.93 34.03 19.59
N ILE A 604 -42.34 32.86 19.29
CA ILE A 604 -43.04 31.59 19.30
C ILE A 604 -42.87 30.98 20.68
N ALA A 605 -43.93 31.03 21.50
CA ALA A 605 -43.92 30.38 22.80
C ALA A 605 -43.59 28.89 22.62
N PRO A 606 -42.52 28.37 23.26
CA PRO A 606 -42.17 26.96 23.13
C PRO A 606 -43.36 26.11 23.59
N LEU A 607 -43.70 25.10 22.79
CA LEU A 607 -44.70 24.10 23.18
C LEU A 607 -44.27 23.50 24.53
N ARG A 608 -45.22 23.48 25.48
CA ARG A 608 -44.99 23.06 26.86
C ARG A 608 -44.42 21.64 26.86
N GLU A 609 -43.18 21.46 27.30
CA GLU A 609 -42.59 20.14 27.51
C GLU A 609 -43.43 19.36 28.52
N ILE A 610 -43.91 18.17 28.14
CA ILE A 610 -44.84 17.37 28.94
C ILE A 610 -44.13 16.69 30.13
N ASP A 611 -42.80 16.64 30.14
CA ASP A 611 -42.00 16.18 31.28
C ASP A 611 -40.76 17.05 31.46
N ALA A 612 -40.86 18.09 32.30
CA ALA A 612 -39.70 18.87 32.72
C ALA A 612 -38.80 18.00 33.60
N GLN A 613 -37.67 17.52 33.08
CA GLN A 613 -36.64 16.92 33.93
C GLN A 613 -36.14 17.99 34.93
N PRO A 614 -36.01 17.64 36.23
CA PRO A 614 -35.58 18.61 37.22
C PRO A 614 -34.17 19.11 36.89
N VAL A 615 -34.07 20.42 36.68
CA VAL A 615 -32.81 21.13 36.49
C VAL A 615 -31.87 20.75 37.64
N ARG A 616 -30.77 20.04 37.34
CA ARG A 616 -29.73 19.76 38.32
C ARG A 616 -29.20 21.09 38.85
N GLN A 617 -29.57 21.43 40.08
CA GLN A 617 -28.99 22.55 40.79
C GLN A 617 -27.47 22.34 40.87
N HIS A 618 -26.71 23.31 40.38
CA HIS A 618 -25.26 23.32 40.48
C HIS A 618 -24.86 23.35 41.95
N VAL A 619 -24.36 22.22 42.45
CA VAL A 619 -23.70 22.17 43.75
C VAL A 619 -22.38 22.94 43.64
N PHE A 620 -22.14 23.78 44.64
CA PHE A 620 -21.02 24.69 44.79
C PHE A 620 -19.67 23.98 44.57
N GLY A 621 -18.78 24.55 43.73
CA GLY A 621 -17.40 24.07 43.56
C GLY A 621 -16.97 23.63 42.16
N ASN A 622 -17.45 24.26 41.08
CA ASN A 622 -16.87 24.04 39.74
C ASN A 622 -15.67 24.99 39.52
N PRO A 623 -14.43 24.48 39.46
CA PRO A 623 -13.22 25.31 39.37
C PRO A 623 -12.92 25.85 37.95
N PHE A 624 -13.77 25.57 36.95
CA PHE A 624 -13.54 25.97 35.55
C PHE A 624 -14.26 27.25 35.10
N LYS A 625 -14.97 27.95 35.99
CA LYS A 625 -15.45 29.32 35.68
C LYS A 625 -14.43 30.34 36.16
N VAL A 626 -13.57 30.77 35.23
CA VAL A 626 -12.79 32.00 35.38
C VAL A 626 -13.77 33.15 35.44
N ASN A 627 -13.93 33.75 36.63
CA ASN A 627 -14.67 35.01 36.78
C ASN A 627 -13.92 36.08 35.98
N LYS A 628 -14.50 36.51 34.86
CA LYS A 628 -14.17 37.81 34.28
C LYS A 628 -14.82 38.87 35.17
N VAL A 629 -14.00 39.62 35.89
CA VAL A 629 -14.28 41.00 36.29
C VAL A 629 -13.40 41.88 35.42
#